data_AF-A0A7H4PFT2-F1
#
_entry.id   AF-A0A7H4PFT2-F1
#
_cell.length_a   1.000
_cell.length_b   1.000
_cell.length_c   1.000
_cell.angle_alpha   90.00
_cell.angle_beta   90.00
_cell.angle_gamma   90.00
#
_symmetry.space_group_name_H-M   'P 1'
#
loop_
_entity.id
_entity.type
_entity.pdbx_description
1 polymer ?
#
loop_
_entity_poly.entity_id
_entity_poly.type
_entity_poly.pdbx_seq_one_letter_code
_entity_poly.pdbx_strand_id
1 'polypeptide(L)' 'MTDNNNALVMAWFQQQQTPAGWFDLLLIMVDGMVNNAGELESQPFLRQMGEALADEHPLPESENAR' A
#
# COMPACT_ATOMS: atom_id res chain seq x y z
N MET A 1 -18.36 19.62 -24.07
CA MET A 1 -16.99 19.90 -23.56
C MET A 1 -16.69 19.14 -22.27
N THR A 2 -17.69 18.65 -21.53
CA THR A 2 -17.56 17.90 -20.27
C THR A 2 -17.15 16.42 -20.45
N ASP A 3 -17.53 15.78 -21.55
CA ASP A 3 -17.31 14.33 -21.74
C ASP A 3 -15.83 13.96 -21.91
N ASN A 4 -15.04 14.80 -22.60
CA ASN A 4 -13.60 14.59 -22.74
C ASN A 4 -12.86 14.69 -21.40
N ASN A 5 -13.31 15.57 -20.50
CA ASN A 5 -12.69 15.72 -19.18
C ASN A 5 -12.93 14.48 -18.32
N ASN A 6 -14.14 13.89 -18.37
CA ASN A 6 -14.43 12.65 -17.66
C ASN A 6 -13.61 11.46 -18.17
N ALA A 7 -13.41 11.34 -19.49
CA ALA A 7 -12.59 10.27 -20.06
C ALA A 7 -11.13 10.35 -19.60
N LEU A 8 -10.56 11.55 -19.56
CA LEU A 8 -9.19 11.78 -19.08
C LEU A 8 -9.03 11.48 -17.59
N VAL A 9 -10.01 11.88 -16.77
CA VAL A 9 -10.01 11.60 -15.33
C VAL A 9 -10.12 10.09 -15.07
N MET A 10 -10.96 9.37 -15.82
CA MET A 10 -11.06 7.91 -15.70
C MET A 10 -9.78 7.20 -16.12
N ALA A 11 -9.12 7.64 -17.19
CA ALA A 11 -7.84 7.09 -17.61
C ALA A 11 -6.74 7.33 -16.56
N TRP A 12 -6.71 8.51 -15.94
CA TRP A 12 -5.79 8.82 -14.84
C TRP A 12 -6.03 7.94 -13.62
N PHE A 13 -7.29 7.73 -13.22
CA PHE A 13 -7.62 6.84 -12.10
C PHE A 13 -7.26 5.38 -12.39
N GLN A 14 -7.50 4.91 -13.62
CA GLN A 14 -7.13 3.56 -14.03
C GLN A 14 -5.62 3.33 -14.00
N GLN A 15 -4.81 4.34 -14.36
CA GLN A 15 -3.35 4.25 -14.27
C GLN A 15 -2.83 4.17 -12.83
N GLN A 16 -3.61 4.64 -11.85
CA GLN A 16 -3.26 4.59 -10.43
C GLN A 16 -3.81 3.35 -9.72
N GLN A 17 -4.58 2.51 -10.41
CA GLN A 17 -5.05 1.26 -9.82
C GLN A 17 -3.88 0.28 -9.70
N THR A 18 -3.67 -0.16 -8.48
CA THR A 18 -2.82 -1.32 -8.19
C THR A 18 -3.37 -2.56 -8.91
N PRO A 19 -2.52 -3.39 -9.57
CA PRO A 19 -2.97 -4.58 -10.31
C PRO A 19 -3.82 -5.52 -9.46
N ALA A 20 -4.93 -6.04 -9.98
CA ALA A 20 -5.77 -6.97 -9.24
C ALA A 20 -4.95 -8.13 -8.62
N GLY A 21 -5.23 -8.48 -7.37
CA GLY A 21 -4.57 -9.57 -6.64
C GLY A 21 -3.25 -9.22 -5.97
N TRP A 22 -2.71 -8.00 -6.13
CA TRP A 22 -1.48 -7.59 -5.43
C TRP A 22 -1.63 -7.64 -3.89
N PHE A 23 -2.81 -7.23 -3.40
CA PHE A 23 -3.10 -7.21 -1.97
C PHE A 23 -3.28 -8.63 -1.43
N ASP A 24 -3.92 -9.52 -2.21
CA ASP A 24 -4.03 -10.94 -1.88
C ASP A 24 -2.65 -11.60 -1.80
N LEU A 25 -1.75 -11.25 -2.73
CA LEU A 25 -0.37 -11.74 -2.71
C LEU A 25 0.37 -11.26 -1.45
N LEU A 26 0.21 -10.00 -1.07
CA LEU A 26 0.79 -9.47 0.17
C LEU A 26 0.26 -10.22 1.40
N LEU A 27 -1.05 -10.44 1.47
CA LEU A 27 -1.67 -11.20 2.56
C LEU A 27 -1.11 -12.63 2.63
N ILE A 28 -1.00 -13.33 1.51
CA ILE A 28 -0.42 -14.68 1.46
C ILE A 28 1.03 -14.68 1.97
N MET A 29 1.84 -13.68 1.60
CA MET A 29 3.22 -13.58 2.08
C MET A 29 3.29 -13.35 3.59
N VAL A 30 2.45 -12.46 4.12
CA VAL A 30 2.40 -12.17 5.57
C VAL A 30 1.89 -13.38 6.35
N ASP A 31 0.81 -14.02 5.91
CA ASP A 31 0.29 -15.25 6.53
C ASP A 31 1.33 -16.37 6.50
N GLY A 32 2.01 -16.56 5.36
CA GLY A 32 3.09 -17.53 5.24
C GLY A 32 4.21 -17.25 6.24
N MET A 33 4.63 -15.99 6.37
CA MET A 33 5.67 -15.62 7.32
C MET A 33 5.25 -15.87 8.77
N VAL A 34 4.05 -15.47 9.18
CA VAL A 34 3.55 -15.71 10.55
C VAL A 34 3.45 -17.20 10.84
N ASN A 35 2.93 -18.00 9.89
CA ASN A 35 2.78 -19.44 10.07
C ASN A 35 4.12 -20.19 10.11
N ASN A 36 5.17 -19.70 9.44
CA ASN A 36 6.47 -20.37 9.37
C ASN A 36 7.47 -19.87 10.43
N ALA A 37 7.54 -18.57 10.69
CA ALA A 37 8.49 -17.96 11.64
C ALA A 37 7.88 -17.72 13.03
N GLY A 38 6.54 -17.76 13.14
CA GLY A 38 5.82 -17.42 14.37
C GLY A 38 5.69 -15.92 14.60
N GLU A 39 4.81 -15.53 15.52
CA GLU A 39 4.47 -14.12 15.79
C GLU A 39 5.66 -13.32 16.35
N LEU A 40 6.50 -13.96 17.19
CA LEU A 40 7.64 -13.31 17.85
C LEU A 40 8.68 -12.77 16.86
N GLU A 41 8.93 -13.50 15.76
CA GLU A 41 9.91 -13.09 14.75
C GLU A 41 9.29 -12.29 13.61
N SER A 42 8.02 -12.56 13.26
CA SER A 42 7.32 -11.86 12.19
C SER A 42 6.92 -10.43 12.56
N GLN A 43 6.55 -10.15 13.81
CA GLN A 43 6.10 -8.81 14.21
C GLN A 43 7.20 -7.74 14.11
N PRO A 44 8.44 -7.96 14.61
CA PRO A 44 9.54 -7.01 14.45
C PRO A 44 9.87 -6.76 12.98
N PHE A 45 9.85 -7.81 12.14
CA PHE A 45 10.06 -7.68 10.70
C PHE A 45 9.00 -6.80 10.03
N LEU A 46 7.72 -7.03 10.31
CA LEU A 46 6.63 -6.21 9.75
C LEU A 46 6.72 -4.74 10.18
N ARG A 47 7.13 -4.49 11.43
CA ARG A 47 7.35 -3.13 11.91
C ARG A 47 8.49 -2.44 11.16
N GLN A 48 9.63 -3.12 11.00
CA GLN A 48 10.78 -2.57 10.26
C GLN A 48 10.44 -2.31 8.79
N MET A 49 9.71 -3.21 8.13
CA MET A 49 9.26 -3.00 6.75
C MET A 49 8.31 -1.81 6.64
N GLY A 50 7.42 -1.62 7.63
CA GLY A 50 6.53 -0.45 7.69
C GLY A 50 7.28 0.87 7.89
N GLU A 51 8.32 0.86 8.72
CA GLU A 51 9.22 2.02 8.91
C GLU A 51 9.96 2.36 7.61
N ALA A 52 10.57 1.36 6.96
CA ALA A 52 11.24 1.56 5.67
C ALA A 52 10.28 2.10 4.59
N LEU A 53 9.04 1.60 4.54
CA LEU A 53 8.02 2.09 3.62
C LEU A 53 7.67 3.56 3.89
N ALA A 54 7.55 3.95 5.16
CA ALA A 54 7.27 5.34 5.54
C ALA A 54 8.44 6.27 5.17
N ASP A 55 9.68 5.80 5.28
CA ASP A 55 10.88 6.55 4.89
C ASP A 55 10.96 6.73 3.36
N GLU A 56 10.65 5.69 2.58
CA GLU A 56 10.66 5.74 1.10
C GLU A 56 9.47 6.54 0.53
N HIS A 57 8.31 6.47 1.20
CA HIS A 57 7.07 7.12 0.78
C HIS A 57 6.50 7.99 1.91
N PRO A 58 7.17 9.10 2.24
CA PRO A 58 6.73 9.97 3.31
C PRO A 58 5.36 10.58 2.98
N LEU A 59 4.47 10.57 3.98
CA LEU A 59 3.20 11.26 3.85
C LEU A 59 3.43 12.78 3.86
N PRO A 60 2.68 13.55 3.05
CA PRO A 60 2.73 15.00 3.10
C PRO A 60 2.28 15.50 4.49
N GLU A 61 2.78 16.66 4.90
CA GLU A 61 2.40 17.28 6.16
C GLU A 61 0.87 17.43 6.26
N SER A 62 0.30 16.94 7.35
CA SER A 62 -1.13 17.07 7.60
C SER A 62 -1.46 18.51 7.98
N GLU A 63 -2.36 19.14 7.23
CA GLU A 63 -2.86 20.49 7.51
C GLU A 63 -3.58 20.60 8.88
N ASN A 64 -4.08 19.47 9.40
CA ASN A 64 -4.96 19.42 10.57
C ASN A 64 -4.43 18.58 11.74
N ALA A 65 -3.13 18.27 11.79
CA ALA A 65 -2.54 17.66 12.97
C ALA A 65 -2.33 18.73 14.07
N ARG A 66 -3.40 19.12 14.77
CA ARG A 66 -3.36 19.94 15.98
C ARG A 66 -4.02 19.24 17.15
#